data_AF-A0A531K2T0-F1
#
_entry.id   AF-A0A531K2T0-F1
#
_cell.length_a   1.000
_cell.length_b   1.000
_cell.length_c   1.000
_cell.angle_alpha   90.00
_cell.angle_beta   90.00
_cell.angle_gamma   90.00
#
_symmetry.space_group_name_H-M   'P 1'
#
loop_
_entity.id
_entity.type
_entity.pdbx_description
1 polymer ?
#
loop_
_entity_poly.entity_id
_entity_poly.type
_entity_poly.pdbx_seq_one_letter_code
_entity_poly.pdbx_strand_id
1 'polypeptide(L)'
;ANSIQVRIRDQGQIEAAKSALERLTQPISTGLFMSGSVTEMEMTEPEPGLLRFTLTEAGIDYRIAAALTQSIEVVSRRVNELGTTEPIIQRQGSDRIMVQVPGLQDPQRLKDILGQTAKLTFQMVDQSVPV
;
A
#
# COMPACT_ATOMS: atom_id res chain seq x y z
N ALA A 1 12.67 10.87 9.22
CA ALA A 1 11.73 11.73 9.96
C ALA A 1 10.32 11.32 9.53
N ASN A 2 9.48 10.88 10.47
CA ASN A 2 8.15 10.32 10.19
C ASN A 2 7.06 11.39 10.24
N SER A 3 7.40 12.62 9.87
CA SER A 3 6.47 13.75 9.89
C SER A 3 6.54 14.57 8.62
N ILE A 4 5.39 15.12 8.23
CA ILE A 4 5.19 15.98 7.08
C ILE A 4 4.66 17.31 7.60
N GLN A 5 5.21 18.42 7.11
CA GLN A 5 4.73 19.76 7.43
C GLN A 5 4.06 20.38 6.21
N VAL A 6 2.89 20.97 6.43
CA VAL A 6 2.12 21.69 5.42
C VAL A 6 1.89 23.10 5.93
N ARG A 7 2.39 24.10 5.21
CA ARG A 7 2.17 25.52 5.53
C ARG A 7 1.14 26.10 4.57
N ILE A 8 0.02 26.57 5.11
CA ILE A 8 -1.02 27.27 4.37
C ILE A 8 -0.64 28.75 4.31
N ARG A 9 -0.43 29.27 3.09
CA ARG A 9 0.01 30.65 2.88
C ARG A 9 -1.14 31.65 2.80
N ASP A 10 -2.29 31.21 2.31
CA ASP A 10 -3.50 32.04 2.16
C ASP A 10 -4.35 31.93 3.43
N GLN A 11 -4.50 33.05 4.14
CA GLN A 11 -5.27 33.12 5.38
C GLN A 11 -6.76 32.87 5.18
N GLY A 12 -7.31 33.20 4.01
CA GLY A 12 -8.74 32.96 3.71
C GLY A 12 -9.08 31.49 3.49
N GLN A 13 -8.08 30.64 3.27
CA GLN A 13 -8.26 29.22 2.96
C GLN A 13 -7.84 28.28 4.09
N ILE A 14 -7.38 28.80 5.24
CA ILE A 14 -6.89 27.97 6.36
C ILE A 14 -7.96 26.99 6.83
N GLU A 15 -9.19 27.47 7.06
CA GLU A 15 -10.29 26.61 7.54
C GLU A 15 -10.67 25.54 6.52
N ALA A 16 -10.73 25.91 5.23
CA ALA A 16 -11.04 24.96 4.15
C ALA A 16 -9.93 23.91 4.00
N ALA A 17 -8.66 24.33 4.07
CA ALA A 17 -7.51 23.43 4.02
C ALA A 17 -7.46 22.50 5.24
N LYS A 18 -7.74 23.02 6.43
CA LYS A 18 -7.80 22.25 7.67
C LYS A 18 -8.87 21.16 7.59
N SER A 19 -10.09 21.51 7.20
CA SER A 19 -11.18 20.53 7.00
C SER A 19 -10.82 19.47 5.97
N ALA A 20 -10.17 19.85 4.86
CA ALA A 20 -9.73 18.90 3.85
C ALA A 20 -8.65 17.93 4.36
N LEU A 21 -7.71 18.43 5.19
CA LEU A 21 -6.58 17.67 5.72
C LEU A 21 -6.91 16.85 6.97
N GLU A 22 -7.90 17.25 7.77
CA GLU A 22 -8.43 16.46 8.90
C GLU A 22 -8.93 15.07 8.47
N ARG A 23 -9.34 14.93 7.20
CA ARG A 23 -9.72 13.63 6.63
C ARG A 23 -8.57 12.62 6.64
N LEU A 24 -7.31 13.09 6.57
CA LEU A 24 -6.13 12.21 6.59
C LEU A 24 -5.83 11.67 7.99
N THR A 25 -6.36 12.30 9.04
CA THR A 25 -6.21 11.84 10.42
C THR A 25 -7.40 11.02 10.91
N GLN A 26 -8.39 10.75 10.05
CA GLN A 26 -9.54 9.94 10.43
C GLN A 26 -9.10 8.51 10.75
N PRO A 27 -9.55 7.94 11.87
CA PRO A 27 -9.25 6.56 12.21
C PRO A 27 -9.78 5.61 11.15
N ILE A 28 -8.94 4.66 10.72
CA ILE A 28 -9.32 3.63 9.77
C ILE A 28 -9.88 2.45 10.55
N SER A 29 -11.11 2.04 10.22
CA SER A 29 -11.70 0.81 10.75
C SER A 29 -11.00 -0.39 10.12
N THR A 30 -10.35 -1.21 10.95
CA THR A 30 -9.53 -2.34 10.47
C THR A 30 -10.33 -3.63 10.23
N GLY A 31 -11.67 -3.57 10.26
CA GLY A 31 -12.54 -4.67 9.84
C GLY A 31 -14.03 -4.41 10.08
N LEU A 32 -14.89 -5.21 9.44
CA LEU A 32 -16.35 -5.14 9.59
C LEU A 32 -16.84 -5.64 10.96
N PHE A 33 -16.04 -6.46 11.66
CA PHE A 33 -16.45 -7.19 12.87
C PHE A 33 -15.60 -6.87 14.11
N MET A 34 -14.46 -6.17 13.96
CA MET A 34 -13.61 -5.78 15.08
C MET A 34 -13.74 -4.27 15.31
N SER A 35 -14.01 -3.85 16.54
CA SER A 35 -14.12 -2.42 16.93
C SER A 35 -12.76 -1.71 17.02
N GLY A 36 -11.75 -2.18 16.28
CA GLY A 36 -10.43 -1.58 16.23
C GLY A 36 -10.38 -0.45 15.21
N SER A 37 -10.26 0.78 15.68
CA SER A 37 -9.92 1.92 14.82
C SER A 37 -8.43 2.24 14.99
N VAL A 38 -7.69 2.32 13.90
CA VAL A 38 -6.28 2.72 13.92
C VAL A 38 -6.18 4.16 13.40
N THR A 39 -5.68 5.05 14.23
CA THR A 39 -5.31 6.41 13.81
C THR A 39 -3.93 6.35 13.18
N GLU A 40 -3.85 6.41 11.85
CA GLU A 40 -2.57 6.29 11.15
C GLU A 40 -1.67 7.52 11.34
N MET A 41 -2.28 8.70 11.42
CA MET A 41 -1.58 9.98 11.49
C MET A 41 -2.21 10.87 12.54
N GLU A 42 -1.36 11.56 13.30
CA GLU A 42 -1.75 12.64 14.20
C GLU A 42 -1.38 13.98 13.59
N MET A 43 -2.31 14.94 13.66
CA MET A 43 -2.09 16.31 13.24
C MET A 43 -1.90 17.20 14.46
N THR A 44 -0.84 18.01 14.42
CA THR A 44 -0.60 19.09 15.38
C THR A 44 -0.45 20.41 14.62
N GLU A 45 -0.80 21.51 15.26
CA GLU A 45 -0.64 22.87 14.70
C GLU A 45 0.31 23.66 15.61
N PRO A 46 1.63 23.62 15.37
CA PRO A 46 2.59 24.31 16.22
C PRO A 46 2.50 25.82 16.12
N GLU A 47 2.11 26.33 14.95
CA GLU A 47 1.95 27.75 14.63
C GLU A 47 0.69 27.91 13.75
N PRO A 48 -0.02 29.05 13.82
CA PRO A 48 -1.17 29.32 12.97
C PRO A 48 -0.85 29.12 11.48
N GLY A 49 -1.58 28.23 10.82
CA GLY A 49 -1.37 27.92 9.40
C GLY A 49 -0.18 26.99 9.10
N LEU A 50 0.49 26.45 10.11
CA LEU A 50 1.47 25.37 9.96
C LEU A 50 0.92 24.07 10.57
N LEU A 51 0.54 23.13 9.71
CA LEU A 51 0.07 21.82 10.11
C LEU A 51 1.21 20.81 10.04
N ARG A 52 1.36 20.00 11.09
CA ARG A 52 2.33 18.90 11.15
C ARG A 52 1.59 17.59 11.31
N PHE A 53 1.79 16.70 10.35
CA PHE A 53 1.30 15.33 10.38
C PHE A 53 2.44 14.42 10.83
N THR A 54 2.19 13.57 11.82
CA THR A 54 3.16 12.58 12.30
C THR A 54 2.53 11.20 12.21
N LEU A 55 3.22 10.26 11.59
CA LEU A 55 2.78 8.86 11.56
C LEU A 55 2.89 8.26 12.97
N THR A 56 1.80 7.66 13.43
CA THR A 56 1.79 6.92 14.69
C THR A 56 2.47 5.56 14.51
N GLU A 57 2.98 4.96 15.59
CA GLU A 57 3.56 3.62 15.54
C GLU A 57 2.51 2.58 15.11
N ALA A 58 1.30 2.65 15.68
CA ALA A 58 0.17 1.81 15.30
C ALA A 58 -0.21 1.96 13.81
N GLY A 59 -0.12 3.19 13.27
CA GLY A 59 -0.33 3.48 11.86
C GLY A 59 0.72 2.83 10.97
N ILE A 60 2.00 2.93 11.35
CA ILE A 60 3.10 2.31 10.62
C ILE A 60 2.92 0.79 10.59
N ASP A 61 2.63 0.17 11.73
CA ASP A 61 2.44 -1.28 11.82
C ASP A 61 1.25 -1.75 10.98
N TYR A 62 0.15 -1.01 11.03
CA TYR A 62 -1.02 -1.27 10.19
C TYR A 62 -0.70 -1.15 8.70
N ARG A 63 0.01 -0.09 8.29
CA ARG A 63 0.43 0.11 6.90
C ARG A 63 1.36 -0.99 6.40
N ILE A 64 2.31 -1.44 7.22
CA ILE A 64 3.20 -2.56 6.90
C ILE A 64 2.38 -3.85 6.75
N ALA A 65 1.48 -4.14 7.69
CA ALA A 65 0.64 -5.33 7.63
C ALA A 65 -0.27 -5.34 6.39
N ALA A 66 -0.88 -4.20 6.06
CA ALA A 66 -1.72 -4.05 4.88
C ALA A 66 -0.93 -4.20 3.58
N ALA A 67 0.25 -3.56 3.49
CA ALA A 67 1.15 -3.70 2.34
C ALA A 67 1.61 -5.15 2.15
N LEU A 68 1.87 -5.87 3.24
CA LEU A 68 2.25 -7.27 3.19
C LEU A 68 1.10 -8.16 2.70
N THR A 69 -0.12 -7.96 3.19
CA THR A 69 -1.31 -8.70 2.72
C THR A 69 -1.53 -8.49 1.22
N GLN A 70 -1.44 -7.24 0.76
CA GLN A 70 -1.52 -6.94 -0.67
C GLN A 70 -0.39 -7.61 -1.46
N SER A 71 0.83 -7.60 -0.92
CA SER A 71 1.99 -8.24 -1.55
C SER A 71 1.81 -9.76 -1.66
N ILE A 72 1.26 -10.41 -0.64
CA ILE A 72 0.91 -11.85 -0.67
C ILE A 72 -0.09 -12.13 -1.80
N GLU A 73 -1.12 -11.30 -1.97
CA GLU A 73 -2.10 -11.46 -3.05
C GLU A 73 -1.45 -11.30 -4.44
N VAL A 74 -0.55 -10.32 -4.60
CA VAL A 74 0.19 -10.12 -5.86
C VAL A 74 1.11 -11.32 -6.15
N VAL A 75 1.85 -11.80 -5.16
CA VAL A 75 2.70 -12.99 -5.28
C VAL A 75 1.85 -14.21 -5.63
N SER A 76 0.71 -14.40 -4.96
CA SER A 76 -0.21 -15.51 -5.23
C SER A 76 -0.69 -15.53 -6.68
N ARG A 77 -1.16 -14.39 -7.19
CA ARG A 77 -1.57 -14.28 -8.60
C ARG A 77 -0.44 -14.64 -9.56
N ARG A 78 0.77 -14.13 -9.32
CA ARG A 78 1.95 -14.40 -10.18
C ARG A 78 2.40 -15.85 -10.13
N VAL A 79 2.36 -16.49 -8.97
CA VAL A 79 2.74 -17.91 -8.86
C VAL A 79 1.69 -18.79 -9.53
N ASN A 80 0.41 -18.46 -9.44
CA ASN A 80 -0.66 -19.19 -10.10
C ASN A 80 -0.56 -19.17 -11.63
N GLU A 81 0.06 -18.14 -12.22
CA GLU A 81 0.34 -18.07 -13.67
C GLU A 81 1.32 -19.15 -14.16
N LEU A 82 2.11 -19.77 -13.27
CA LEU A 82 3.01 -20.89 -13.59
C LEU A 82 2.27 -22.22 -13.77
N GLY A 83 1.04 -22.33 -13.25
CA GLY A 83 0.17 -23.50 -13.38
C GLY A 83 0.42 -24.67 -12.41
N THR A 84 -0.50 -25.62 -12.44
CA THR A 84 -0.47 -27.02 -11.91
C THR A 84 -0.14 -27.31 -10.44
N THR A 85 0.25 -26.34 -9.61
CA THR A 85 0.48 -26.60 -8.18
C THR A 85 -0.02 -25.44 -7.32
N GLU A 86 -0.73 -25.75 -6.23
CA GLU A 86 -1.10 -24.76 -5.23
C GLU A 86 0.13 -24.38 -4.39
N PRO A 87 0.61 -23.12 -4.48
CA PRO A 87 1.74 -22.67 -3.68
C PRO A 87 1.30 -22.35 -2.25
N ILE A 88 2.18 -22.59 -1.28
CA ILE A 88 1.99 -22.12 0.10
C ILE A 88 2.70 -20.78 0.22
N ILE A 89 1.90 -19.71 0.36
CA ILE A 89 2.41 -18.34 0.53
C ILE A 89 1.95 -17.85 1.89
N GLN A 90 2.92 -17.55 2.76
CA GLN A 90 2.65 -17.18 4.14
C GLN A 90 3.55 -16.02 4.56
N ARG A 91 3.04 -15.19 5.47
CA ARG A 91 3.84 -14.18 6.15
C ARG A 91 4.90 -14.86 7.01
N GLN A 92 6.14 -14.37 6.93
CA GLN A 92 7.24 -14.76 7.79
C GLN A 92 7.75 -13.54 8.54
N GLY A 93 7.46 -13.42 9.84
CA GLY A 93 7.85 -12.26 10.63
C GLY A 93 7.10 -10.98 10.24
N SER A 94 7.70 -9.82 10.46
CA SER A 94 7.05 -8.52 10.23
C SER A 94 7.07 -8.08 8.77
N ASP A 95 8.10 -8.45 8.01
CA ASP A 95 8.48 -7.84 6.72
C ASP A 95 8.81 -8.83 5.60
N ARG A 96 8.73 -10.15 5.84
CA ARG A 96 9.06 -11.18 4.84
C ARG A 96 7.86 -12.03 4.45
N ILE A 97 7.92 -12.59 3.25
CA ILE A 97 6.95 -13.54 2.71
C ILE A 97 7.71 -14.83 2.39
N MET A 98 7.23 -15.95 2.94
CA MET A 98 7.69 -17.28 2.60
C MET A 98 6.83 -17.82 1.45
N VAL A 99 7.48 -18.27 0.39
CA VAL A 99 6.83 -18.86 -0.78
C VAL A 99 7.37 -20.28 -0.96
N GLN A 100 6.50 -21.27 -0.94
CA GLN A 100 6.84 -22.66 -1.20
C GLN A 100 6.00 -23.16 -2.38
N VAL A 101 6.68 -23.68 -3.41
CA VAL A 101 6.03 -24.24 -4.60
C VAL A 101 6.50 -25.68 -4.77
N PRO A 102 5.70 -26.68 -4.34
CA PRO A 102 6.05 -28.09 -4.49
C PRO A 102 6.22 -28.46 -5.97
N GLY A 103 7.15 -29.36 -6.29
CA GLY A 103 7.32 -29.85 -7.66
C GLY A 103 7.81 -28.81 -8.68
N LEU A 104 8.25 -27.62 -8.24
CA LEU A 104 8.80 -26.60 -9.12
C LEU A 104 10.12 -27.07 -9.75
N GLN A 105 10.13 -27.22 -11.07
CA GLN A 105 11.30 -27.68 -11.82
C GLN A 105 12.37 -26.60 -12.00
N ASP A 106 11.94 -25.34 -12.19
CA ASP A 106 12.84 -24.21 -12.43
C ASP A 106 12.57 -23.04 -11.45
N PRO A 107 13.37 -22.93 -10.37
CA PRO A 107 13.30 -21.81 -9.43
C PRO A 107 13.69 -20.46 -10.04
N GLN A 108 14.50 -20.44 -11.10
CA GLN A 108 14.98 -19.20 -11.71
C GLN A 108 13.84 -18.49 -12.44
N ARG A 109 13.06 -19.25 -13.23
CA ARG A 109 11.84 -18.74 -13.87
C ARG A 109 10.85 -18.12 -12.87
N LEU A 110 10.68 -18.73 -11.70
CA LEU A 110 9.83 -18.18 -10.64
C LEU A 110 10.39 -16.86 -10.11
N LYS A 111 11.70 -16.76 -9.88
CA LYS A 111 12.34 -15.50 -9.45
C LYS A 111 12.18 -14.40 -10.49
N ASP A 112 12.28 -14.72 -11.77
CA ASP A 112 12.17 -13.74 -12.84
C ASP A 112 10.74 -13.16 -12.93
N ILE A 113 9.71 -14.00 -12.82
CA ILE A 113 8.29 -13.56 -12.78
C ILE A 113 8.00 -12.72 -11.53
N LEU A 114 8.53 -13.11 -10.36
CA LEU A 114 8.36 -12.34 -9.14
C LEU A 114 9.15 -11.02 -9.16
N GLY A 115 10.31 -10.99 -9.81
CA GLY A 115 11.17 -9.80 -9.95
C GLY A 115 10.70 -8.80 -10.99
N GLN A 116 9.89 -9.22 -11.96
CA GLN A 116 9.41 -8.33 -13.02
C GLN A 116 8.41 -7.31 -12.45
N THR A 117 8.73 -6.02 -12.54
CA THR A 117 7.77 -4.97 -12.18
C THR A 117 6.68 -4.91 -13.25
N ALA A 118 5.44 -5.18 -12.88
CA ALA A 118 4.31 -5.13 -13.81
C ALA A 118 3.96 -3.67 -14.07
N LYS A 119 4.25 -3.17 -15.28
CA LYS A 119 3.82 -1.84 -15.74
C LYS A 119 2.71 -2.02 -16.77
N LEU A 120 1.46 -1.79 -16.35
CA LEU A 120 0.32 -1.78 -17.26
C LEU A 120 0.20 -0.39 -17.89
N THR A 121 0.24 -0.32 -19.21
CA THR A 121 -0.06 0.90 -19.97
C THR A 121 -1.19 0.62 -20.94
N PHE A 122 -2.19 1.50 -20.95
CA PHE A 122 -3.23 1.49 -21.97
C PHE A 122 -2.77 2.38 -23.13
N GLN A 123 -2.83 1.86 -24.34
CA GLN A 123 -2.53 2.59 -25.57
C GLN A 123 -3.75 2.51 -26.48
N MET A 124 -4.02 3.58 -27.22
CA MET A 124 -5.07 3.55 -28.23
C MET A 124 -4.61 2.69 -29.42
N VAL A 125 -5.50 1.85 -29.93
CA VAL A 125 -5.23 1.00 -31.09
C VAL A 125 -5.41 1.84 -32.34
N ASP A 126 -4.38 1.90 -33.19
CA ASP A 126 -4.48 2.52 -34.52
C ASP A 126 -5.20 1.56 -35.47
N GLN A 127 -6.37 1.96 -35.95
CA GLN A 127 -7.21 1.16 -36.84
C GLN A 127 -6.80 1.27 -38.32
N SER A 128 -5.82 2.11 -38.66
CA SER A 128 -5.35 2.31 -40.03
C SER A 128 -4.33 1.27 -40.50
N VAL A 129 -3.79 0.46 -39.59
CA VAL A 129 -2.84 -0.61 -39.89
C VAL A 129 -3.61 -1.94 -40.03
N PRO A 130 -3.60 -2.60 -41.20
CA PRO A 130 -4.22 -3.90 -41.36
C PRO A 130 -3.44 -4.98 -40.59
N VAL A 131 -4.19 -5.92 -40.00
CA VAL A 131 -3.68 -7.10 -39.28
C VAL A 131 -3.01 -8.13 -40.18
#